data_AF-A0A9P8A0Y6-F1
#
_entry.id   AF-A0A9P8A0Y6-F1
#
_cell.length_a   1.000
_cell.length_b   1.000
_cell.length_c   1.000
_cell.angle_alpha   90.00
_cell.angle_beta   90.00
_cell.angle_gamma   90.00
#
_symmetry.space_group_name_H-M   'P 1'
#
loop_
_entity.id
_entity.type
_entity.pdbx_description
1 polymer ?
#
loop_
_entity_poly.entity_id
_entity_poly.type
_entity_poly.pdbx_seq_one_letter_code
_entity_poly.pdbx_strand_id
1 'polypeptide(L)'
;MTMVVIAPSWQPKSCIRARAAQTFLTFTLHSLHSNTMTTHQIHNTEDLDKFLQDRPPPEELVEKNILHETQLAPALQKQADELKRSQLEDALNTKIEHRPPPSELIEHHILHESNVAPAIQQQTEELKKTQLESALNSKLERRPSPDTLVEKHIL
;
A
#
# COMPACT_ATOMS: atom_id res chain seq x y z
N MET A 1 39.09 -59.55 9.58
CA MET A 1 38.95 -60.78 8.77
C MET A 1 38.16 -61.78 9.60
N THR A 2 37.26 -62.55 8.97
CA THR A 2 36.12 -63.36 9.51
C THR A 2 34.87 -62.53 9.84
N MET A 3 33.82 -62.50 8.99
CA MET A 3 32.79 -63.54 8.75
C MET A 3 32.03 -63.89 10.05
N VAL A 4 30.70 -64.04 10.13
CA VAL A 4 29.63 -64.24 9.15
C VAL A 4 28.27 -64.06 9.87
N VAL A 5 27.27 -63.64 9.09
CA VAL A 5 25.82 -63.61 9.37
C VAL A 5 25.31 -64.95 9.91
N ILE A 6 24.23 -64.99 10.71
CA ILE A 6 23.11 -65.97 10.62
C ILE A 6 22.07 -65.63 11.70
N ALA A 7 20.86 -65.27 11.24
CA ALA A 7 19.63 -65.31 12.01
C ALA A 7 19.13 -66.77 12.12
N PRO A 8 18.46 -67.15 13.22
CA PRO A 8 17.17 -67.83 13.08
C PRO A 8 16.23 -67.47 14.24
N SER A 9 14.91 -67.65 14.24
CA SER A 9 14.00 -68.35 13.34
C SER A 9 12.60 -67.89 13.75
N TRP A 10 11.82 -67.40 12.80
CA TRP A 10 10.40 -67.14 12.98
C TRP A 10 9.62 -68.42 12.63
N GLN A 11 8.78 -68.89 13.54
CA GLN A 11 7.77 -69.93 13.31
C GLN A 11 6.48 -69.46 13.99
N PRO A 12 5.37 -69.41 13.26
CA PRO A 12 4.22 -70.15 13.76
C PRO A 12 3.54 -71.01 12.70
N LYS A 13 3.58 -72.31 13.01
CA LYS A 13 2.62 -73.39 12.77
C LYS A 13 1.46 -73.10 11.80
N SER A 14 1.59 -73.77 10.65
CA SER A 14 0.52 -74.23 9.77
C SER A 14 -0.70 -74.80 10.52
N CYS A 15 -1.89 -74.35 10.13
CA CYS A 15 -3.09 -75.18 10.14
C CYS A 15 -3.84 -74.98 8.81
N ILE A 16 -3.69 -75.96 7.92
CA ILE A 16 -4.51 -76.14 6.73
C ILE A 16 -5.67 -77.07 7.11
N ARG A 17 -6.90 -76.67 6.81
CA ARG A 17 -8.12 -77.47 6.47
C ARG A 17 -9.29 -76.47 6.43
N ALA A 18 -10.25 -76.50 5.53
CA ALA A 18 -10.51 -77.24 4.30
C ALA A 18 -11.64 -76.46 3.58
N ARG A 19 -11.77 -76.70 2.28
CA ARG A 19 -12.60 -75.97 1.32
C ARG A 19 -14.04 -76.48 1.33
N ALA A 20 -15.03 -75.59 1.26
CA ALA A 20 -16.37 -75.90 0.75
C ALA A 20 -16.78 -74.80 -0.24
N ALA A 21 -17.20 -75.24 -1.42
CA ALA A 21 -17.56 -74.41 -2.57
C ALA A 21 -19.08 -74.22 -2.66
N GLN A 22 -19.47 -73.18 -3.40
CA GLN A 22 -20.81 -72.77 -3.91
C GLN A 22 -21.28 -71.45 -3.25
N THR A 23 -21.63 -70.38 -3.97
CA THR A 23 -22.10 -70.23 -5.37
C THR A 23 -21.70 -68.89 -6.00
N PHE A 24 -21.69 -68.91 -7.34
CA PHE A 24 -21.69 -67.79 -8.29
C PHE A 24 -22.87 -66.81 -8.13
N LEU A 25 -22.70 -65.59 -8.69
CA LEU A 25 -23.64 -64.44 -8.85
C LEU A 25 -23.69 -63.52 -7.62
N THR A 26 -23.20 -62.27 -7.63
CA THR A 26 -23.54 -61.14 -8.53
C THR A 26 -22.34 -60.19 -8.68
N PHE A 27 -21.89 -59.91 -9.91
CA PHE A 27 -22.28 -58.74 -10.72
C PHE A 27 -22.02 -57.39 -10.03
N THR A 28 -20.96 -56.74 -10.50
CA THR A 28 -20.61 -55.33 -10.32
C THR A 28 -21.83 -54.42 -10.45
N LEU A 29 -22.26 -53.78 -9.36
CA LEU A 29 -22.99 -52.53 -9.44
C LEU A 29 -22.00 -51.38 -9.32
N HIS A 30 -21.78 -50.71 -10.45
CA HIS A 30 -21.17 -49.40 -10.48
C HIS A 30 -21.99 -48.44 -9.61
N SER A 31 -21.27 -47.78 -8.71
CA SER A 31 -21.49 -46.43 -8.22
C SER A 31 -22.63 -45.64 -8.88
N LEU A 32 -23.72 -45.44 -8.14
CA LEU A 32 -24.64 -44.32 -8.31
C LEU A 32 -24.97 -43.77 -6.93
N HIS A 33 -24.01 -43.04 -6.33
CA HIS A 33 -24.41 -41.99 -5.39
C HIS A 33 -24.95 -40.84 -6.25
N SER A 34 -26.27 -40.81 -6.43
CA SER A 34 -26.94 -39.60 -6.92
C SER A 34 -26.66 -38.48 -5.92
N ASN A 35 -25.79 -37.55 -6.30
CA ASN A 35 -25.48 -36.37 -5.50
C ASN A 35 -26.65 -35.38 -5.64
N THR A 36 -27.76 -35.64 -4.93
CA THR A 36 -28.88 -34.70 -4.86
C THR A 36 -28.47 -33.56 -3.93
N MET A 37 -28.05 -32.43 -4.51
CA MET A 37 -27.83 -31.21 -3.75
C MET A 37 -29.10 -30.86 -2.97
N THR A 38 -28.97 -30.66 -1.66
CA THR A 38 -30.08 -30.27 -0.79
C THR A 38 -30.57 -28.85 -1.12
N THR A 39 -31.81 -28.50 -0.80
CA THR A 39 -32.40 -27.17 -1.09
C THR A 39 -31.55 -26.00 -0.54
N HIS A 40 -30.95 -26.18 0.64
CA HIS A 40 -30.01 -25.22 1.22
C HIS A 40 -28.73 -25.10 0.39
N GLN A 41 -28.22 -26.20 -0.17
CA GLN A 41 -27.08 -26.16 -1.09
C GLN A 41 -27.44 -25.42 -2.38
N ILE A 42 -28.66 -25.58 -2.88
CA ILE A 42 -29.15 -24.87 -4.08
C ILE A 42 -29.23 -23.35 -3.82
N HIS A 43 -29.82 -22.92 -2.70
CA HIS A 43 -29.89 -21.50 -2.35
C HIS A 43 -28.49 -20.88 -2.17
N ASN A 44 -27.58 -21.61 -1.53
CA ASN A 44 -26.19 -21.16 -1.39
C ASN A 44 -25.47 -21.04 -2.74
N THR A 45 -25.76 -21.92 -3.71
CA THR A 45 -25.21 -21.80 -5.06
C THR A 45 -25.79 -20.61 -5.82
N GLU A 46 -27.09 -20.35 -5.69
CA GLU A 46 -27.74 -19.20 -6.33
C GLU A 46 -27.22 -17.86 -5.77
N ASP A 47 -26.96 -17.77 -4.47
CA ASP A 47 -26.38 -16.58 -3.87
C ASP A 47 -24.90 -16.41 -4.23
N LEU A 48 -24.14 -17.52 -4.27
CA LEU A 48 -22.75 -17.48 -4.72
C LEU A 48 -22.64 -16.98 -6.17
N ASP A 49 -23.50 -17.47 -7.05
CA ASP A 49 -23.53 -17.04 -8.46
C ASP A 49 -23.82 -15.54 -8.59
N LYS A 50 -24.71 -14.97 -7.77
CA LYS A 50 -24.95 -13.51 -7.70
C LYS A 50 -23.70 -12.76 -7.25
N PHE A 51 -23.05 -13.18 -6.16
CA PHE A 51 -21.84 -12.51 -5.66
C PHE A 51 -20.66 -12.60 -6.63
N LEU A 52 -20.59 -13.65 -7.45
CA LEU A 52 -19.57 -13.79 -8.49
C LEU A 52 -19.85 -12.88 -9.71
N GLN A 53 -21.12 -12.62 -10.04
CA GLN A 53 -21.51 -11.66 -11.08
C GLN A 53 -21.16 -10.22 -10.68
N ASP A 54 -21.41 -9.86 -9.43
CA ASP A 54 -21.13 -8.52 -8.88
C ASP A 54 -19.68 -8.35 -8.42
N ARG A 55 -18.77 -9.23 -8.83
CA ARG A 55 -17.37 -9.21 -8.39
C ARG A 55 -16.63 -8.01 -9.02
N PRO A 56 -16.06 -7.10 -8.21
CA PRO A 56 -15.28 -5.98 -8.73
C PRO A 56 -13.97 -6.48 -9.38
N PRO A 57 -13.45 -5.74 -10.38
CA PRO A 57 -12.17 -6.06 -11.00
C PRO A 57 -11.02 -5.89 -9.99
N PRO A 58 -9.89 -6.60 -10.16
CA PRO A 58 -8.77 -6.55 -9.23
C PRO A 58 -8.13 -5.16 -9.14
N GLU A 59 -8.16 -4.37 -10.22
CA GLU A 59 -7.65 -2.99 -10.27
C GLU A 59 -8.39 -2.09 -9.27
N GLU A 60 -9.72 -2.19 -9.19
CA GLU A 60 -10.52 -1.41 -8.25
C GLU A 60 -10.20 -1.79 -6.79
N LEU A 61 -9.88 -3.05 -6.53
CA LEU A 61 -9.45 -3.50 -5.20
C LEU A 61 -8.07 -2.93 -4.84
N VAL A 62 -7.19 -2.72 -5.82
CA VAL A 62 -5.90 -2.06 -5.63
C VAL A 62 -6.08 -0.58 -5.30
N GLU A 63 -6.89 0.14 -6.08
CA GLU A 63 -7.17 1.56 -5.84
C GLU A 63 -7.76 1.81 -4.44
N LYS A 64 -8.63 0.90 -4.00
CA LYS A 64 -9.21 0.90 -2.65
C LYS A 64 -8.25 0.44 -1.55
N ASN A 65 -7.00 0.10 -1.88
CA ASN A 65 -5.98 -0.44 -0.98
C ASN A 65 -6.41 -1.74 -0.26
N ILE A 66 -7.30 -2.52 -0.86
CA ILE A 66 -7.73 -3.84 -0.36
C ILE A 66 -6.75 -4.91 -0.84
N LEU A 67 -6.42 -4.89 -2.13
CA LEU A 67 -5.38 -5.72 -2.74
C LEU A 67 -4.12 -4.86 -2.90
N HIS A 68 -2.93 -5.39 -2.64
CA HIS A 68 -1.70 -4.61 -2.87
C HIS A 68 -1.15 -4.92 -4.25
N GLU A 69 -0.80 -3.89 -5.02
CA GLU A 69 -0.25 -4.02 -6.37
C GLU A 69 1.24 -4.36 -6.32
N THR A 70 1.54 -5.57 -5.87
CA THR A 70 2.92 -6.01 -5.72
C THR A 70 3.15 -7.23 -6.60
N GLN A 71 4.16 -7.18 -7.47
CA GLN A 71 4.61 -8.31 -8.30
C GLN A 71 5.25 -9.45 -7.48
N LEU A 72 5.22 -9.35 -6.15
CA LEU A 72 5.83 -10.29 -5.22
C LEU A 72 4.83 -11.37 -4.85
N ALA A 73 5.34 -12.54 -4.46
CA ALA A 73 4.51 -13.62 -3.96
C ALA A 73 3.71 -13.17 -2.70
N PRO A 74 2.46 -13.64 -2.50
CA PRO A 74 1.63 -13.24 -1.36
C PRO A 74 2.27 -13.49 0.01
N ALA A 75 3.15 -14.49 0.11
CA ALA A 75 3.87 -14.81 1.35
C ALA A 75 4.90 -13.74 1.75
N LEU A 76 5.47 -12.99 0.79
CA LEU A 76 6.51 -11.99 1.02
C LEU A 76 5.97 -10.58 1.18
N GLN A 77 4.72 -10.34 0.78
CA GLN A 77 4.10 -9.02 0.77
C GLN A 77 4.19 -8.32 2.13
N LYS A 78 3.90 -9.04 3.22
CA LYS A 78 4.00 -8.51 4.58
C LYS A 78 5.42 -8.02 4.92
N GLN A 79 6.44 -8.80 4.57
CA GLN A 79 7.84 -8.45 4.84
C GLN A 79 8.28 -7.26 3.97
N ALA A 80 7.83 -7.20 2.72
CA ALA A 80 8.10 -6.07 1.84
C ALA A 80 7.48 -4.78 2.39
N ASP A 81 6.25 -4.83 2.91
CA ASP A 81 5.59 -3.66 3.49
C ASP A 81 6.24 -3.22 4.80
N GLU A 82 6.70 -4.16 5.62
CA GLU A 82 7.49 -3.88 6.83
C GLU A 82 8.83 -3.20 6.49
N LEU A 83 9.53 -3.70 5.46
CA LEU A 83 10.76 -3.07 4.97
C LEU A 83 10.50 -1.65 4.46
N LYS A 84 9.43 -1.44 3.66
CA LYS A 84 9.04 -0.11 3.16
C LYS A 84 8.75 0.84 4.33
N ARG A 85 8.06 0.37 5.38
CA ARG A 85 7.79 1.17 6.58
C ARG A 85 9.08 1.56 7.29
N SER A 86 9.97 0.59 7.57
CA SER A 86 11.26 0.88 8.20
C SER A 86 12.10 1.88 7.40
N GLN A 87 12.16 1.74 6.08
CA GLN A 87 12.85 2.71 5.22
C GLN A 87 12.25 4.11 5.29
N LEU A 88 10.91 4.21 5.34
CA LEU A 88 10.23 5.50 5.50
C LEU A 88 10.45 6.10 6.90
N GLU A 89 10.48 5.28 7.95
CA GLU A 89 10.78 5.70 9.31
C GLU A 89 12.20 6.26 9.42
N ASP A 90 13.20 5.56 8.89
CA ASP A 90 14.60 6.01 8.90
C ASP A 90 14.77 7.33 8.11
N ALA A 91 14.14 7.42 6.93
CA ALA A 91 14.16 8.62 6.11
C ALA A 91 13.46 9.80 6.79
N LEU A 92 12.34 9.55 7.49
CA LEU A 92 11.62 10.58 8.23
C LEU A 92 12.43 11.04 9.45
N ASN A 93 13.03 10.13 10.21
CA ASN A 93 13.88 10.45 11.36
C ASN A 93 15.02 11.37 10.93
N THR A 94 15.72 11.03 9.84
CA THR A 94 16.78 11.88 9.28
C THR A 94 16.27 13.28 8.93
N LYS A 95 15.08 13.41 8.33
CA LYS A 95 14.48 14.71 7.98
C LYS A 95 14.03 15.52 9.19
N ILE A 96 13.57 14.85 10.24
CA ILE A 96 13.16 15.50 11.49
C ILE A 96 14.40 16.04 12.23
N GLU A 97 15.48 15.28 12.28
CA GLU A 97 16.76 15.71 12.88
C GLU A 97 17.33 16.96 12.21
N HIS A 98 17.23 17.03 10.88
CA HIS A 98 17.73 18.16 10.08
C HIS A 98 16.65 19.20 9.76
N ARG A 99 15.58 19.27 10.56
CA ARG A 99 14.48 20.21 10.31
C ARG A 99 14.96 21.66 10.53
N PRO A 100 14.91 22.54 9.51
CA PRO A 100 15.34 23.92 9.67
C PRO A 100 14.40 24.72 10.59
N PRO A 101 14.92 25.67 11.39
CA PRO A 101 14.11 26.56 12.20
C PRO A 101 13.31 27.56 11.33
N PRO A 102 12.21 28.12 11.85
CA PRO A 102 11.39 29.07 11.09
C PRO A 102 12.16 30.34 10.70
N SER A 103 13.18 30.75 11.47
CA SER A 103 14.02 31.90 11.14
C SER A 103 14.81 31.72 9.85
N GLU A 104 15.35 30.53 9.60
CA GLU A 104 16.07 30.20 8.37
C GLU A 104 15.11 30.20 7.17
N LEU A 105 13.89 29.71 7.36
CA LEU A 105 12.84 29.78 6.32
C LEU A 105 12.43 31.22 5.98
N ILE A 106 12.47 32.14 6.94
CA ILE A 106 12.22 33.58 6.73
C ILE A 106 13.37 34.22 5.96
N GLU A 107 14.62 33.91 6.32
CA GLU A 107 15.81 34.40 5.62
C GLU A 107 15.81 33.98 4.15
N HIS A 108 15.41 32.74 3.87
CA HIS A 108 15.26 32.23 2.51
C HIS A 108 13.97 32.69 1.80
N HIS A 109 13.17 33.57 2.41
CA HIS A 109 11.91 34.08 1.87
C HIS A 109 10.89 32.98 1.50
N ILE A 110 10.95 31.83 2.18
CA ILE A 110 9.98 30.73 2.06
C ILE A 110 8.78 31.02 2.97
N LEU A 111 9.06 31.50 4.18
CA LEU A 111 8.05 31.94 5.14
C LEU A 111 8.12 33.47 5.27
N HIS A 112 6.98 34.14 5.40
CA HIS A 112 6.99 35.59 5.66
C HIS A 112 7.01 35.87 7.16
N GLU A 113 7.75 36.91 7.55
CA GLU A 113 7.79 37.42 8.91
C GLU A 113 6.47 38.15 9.24
N SER A 114 5.48 37.40 9.72
CA SER A 114 4.19 37.98 10.12
C SER A 114 3.65 37.31 11.38
N ASN A 115 3.03 38.11 12.24
CA ASN A 115 2.28 37.64 13.41
C ASN A 115 0.79 37.45 13.11
N VAL A 116 0.46 37.23 11.83
CA VAL A 116 -0.91 37.10 11.34
C VAL A 116 -1.24 35.62 11.17
N ALA A 117 -2.49 35.24 11.36
CA ALA A 117 -2.94 33.87 11.12
C ALA A 117 -2.65 33.43 9.66
N PRO A 118 -2.26 32.16 9.42
CA PRO A 118 -1.90 31.67 8.08
C PRO A 118 -2.98 31.90 7.03
N ALA A 119 -4.25 31.87 7.43
CA ALA A 119 -5.39 32.06 6.53
C ALA A 119 -5.50 33.49 5.95
N ILE A 120 -5.00 34.51 6.65
CA ILE A 120 -5.14 35.93 6.26
C ILE A 120 -3.81 36.48 5.73
N GLN A 121 -2.71 35.76 5.94
CA GLN A 121 -1.36 36.17 5.56
C GLN A 121 -1.28 36.68 4.11
N GLN A 122 -1.78 35.89 3.15
CA GLN A 122 -1.78 36.27 1.73
C GLN A 122 -2.51 37.60 1.47
N GLN A 123 -3.68 37.81 2.09
CA GLN A 123 -4.46 39.05 1.93
C GLN A 123 -3.69 40.25 2.49
N THR A 124 -2.98 40.06 3.61
CA THR A 124 -2.16 41.13 4.18
C THR A 124 -0.97 41.49 3.31
N GLU A 125 -0.32 40.50 2.67
CA GLU A 125 0.80 40.72 1.76
C GLU A 125 0.35 41.44 0.48
N GLU A 126 -0.80 41.05 -0.07
CA GLU A 126 -1.38 41.72 -1.22
C GLU A 126 -1.75 43.18 -0.90
N LEU A 127 -2.34 43.43 0.27
CA LEU A 127 -2.60 44.79 0.73
C LEU A 127 -1.31 45.61 0.91
N LYS A 128 -0.27 45.04 1.52
CA LYS A 128 1.04 45.70 1.66
C LYS A 128 1.64 46.03 0.29
N LYS A 129 1.56 45.10 -0.67
CA LYS A 129 2.09 45.28 -2.02
C LYS A 129 1.37 46.43 -2.75
N THR A 130 0.05 46.44 -2.73
CA THR A 130 -0.76 47.49 -3.38
C THR A 130 -0.52 48.87 -2.76
N GLN A 131 -0.41 48.94 -1.43
CA GLN A 131 -0.04 50.17 -0.73
C GLN A 131 1.35 50.67 -1.14
N LEU A 132 2.33 49.76 -1.21
CA LEU A 132 3.69 50.07 -1.59
C LEU A 132 3.77 50.54 -3.05
N GLU A 133 3.04 49.89 -3.95
CA GLU A 133 2.95 50.26 -5.37
C GLU A 133 2.39 51.69 -5.54
N SER A 134 1.26 52.00 -4.88
CA SER A 134 0.67 53.34 -4.89
C SER A 134 1.65 54.39 -4.35
N ALA A 135 2.32 54.09 -3.23
CA ALA A 135 3.31 54.99 -2.64
C ALA A 135 4.51 55.23 -3.58
N LEU A 136 5.03 54.18 -4.24
CA LEU A 136 6.10 54.31 -5.22
C LEU A 136 5.67 55.12 -6.44
N ASN A 137 4.46 54.89 -6.96
CA ASN A 137 3.95 55.61 -8.12
C ASN A 137 3.94 57.13 -7.86
N SER A 138 3.45 57.56 -6.70
CA SER A 138 3.45 58.98 -6.32
C SER A 138 4.85 59.60 -6.18
N LYS A 139 5.88 58.79 -5.84
CA LYS A 139 7.28 59.25 -5.76
C LYS A 139 7.92 59.35 -7.14
N LEU A 140 7.58 58.42 -8.03
CA LEU A 140 8.06 58.41 -9.41
C LEU A 140 7.47 59.57 -10.23
N GLU A 141 6.22 59.95 -9.99
CA GLU A 141 5.58 61.12 -10.62
C GLU A 141 6.33 62.42 -10.34
N ARG A 142 6.95 62.55 -9.16
CA ARG A 142 7.71 63.74 -8.74
C ARG A 142 9.22 63.59 -9.00
N ARG A 143 9.62 62.65 -9.86
CA ARG A 143 11.04 62.39 -10.13
C ARG A 143 11.69 63.62 -10.79
N PRO A 144 12.76 64.19 -10.21
CA PRO A 144 13.45 65.34 -10.79
C PRO A 144 14.13 64.99 -12.11
N SER A 145 14.21 65.96 -13.03
CA SER A 145 14.96 65.82 -14.28
C SER A 145 16.48 65.83 -14.01
N PRO A 146 17.30 65.24 -14.90
CA PRO A 146 18.76 65.21 -14.73
C PRO A 146 19.38 66.61 -14.59
N ASP A 147 18.86 67.61 -15.31
CA ASP A 147 19.39 68.98 -15.25
C ASP A 147 19.31 69.56 -13.82
N THR A 148 18.21 69.27 -13.11
CA THR A 148 18.02 69.73 -11.72
C THR A 148 18.95 69.05 -10.72
N LEU A 149 19.53 67.90 -11.07
CA LEU A 149 20.52 67.19 -10.24
C LEU A 149 21.92 67.79 -10.43
N VAL A 150 22.25 68.21 -11.66
CA VAL A 150 23.50 68.93 -11.99
C VAL A 150 23.52 70.30 -11.30
N GLU A 151 22.40 71.05 -11.33
CA GLU A 151 22.27 72.33 -10.61
C GLU A 151 22.53 72.17 -9.11
N LYS A 152 22.09 71.05 -8.54
CA LYS A 152 22.29 70.69 -7.12
C LYS A 152 23.66 70.07 -6.83
N HIS A 153 24.56 69.97 -7.82
CA HIS A 153 25.91 69.43 -7.70
C HIS A 153 25.96 67.97 -7.19
N ILE A 154 24.95 67.16 -7.54
CA ILE A 154 24.89 65.73 -7.19
C ILE A 154 25.47 64.86 -8.31
N LEU A 155 25.42 65.33 -9.56
CA LEU A 155 25.93 64.72 -10.79
C LEU A 155 26.92 65.64 -11.50
#